data_AF-A0A8T2HJV9-F1
#
_entry.id   AF-A0A8T2HJV9-F1
#
_cell.length_a   1.000
_cell.length_b   1.000
_cell.length_c   1.000
_cell.angle_alpha   90.00
_cell.angle_beta   90.00
_cell.angle_gamma   90.00
#
_symmetry.space_group_name_H-M   'P 1'
#
loop_
_entity.id
_entity.type
_entity.pdbx_description
1 polymer ?
#
loop_
_entity_poly.entity_id
_entity_poly.type
_entity_poly.pdbx_seq_one_letter_code
_entity_poly.pdbx_strand_id
1 'polypeptide(L)'
;MDEAASRLRMQVDSKPEELDELDRRIMQLKIEREALKKETDAASADRLTRLETELTSLEEEADALTARWQAEKQKLGLAADLKRQLDEARNELAIAQRQGEFQRAGELAMA
;
A
#
# COMPACT_ATOMS: atom_id res chain seq x y z
N MET A 1 13.34 18.35 10.52
CA MET A 1 11.88 18.13 10.34
C MET A 1 11.59 17.19 9.17
N ASP A 2 12.42 17.13 8.11
CA ASP A 2 12.18 16.24 6.95
C ASP A 2 12.53 14.75 7.13
N GLU A 3 13.52 14.39 7.96
CA GLU A 3 13.97 12.98 8.04
C GLU A 3 12.93 12.01 8.62
N ALA A 4 12.14 12.45 9.61
CA ALA A 4 11.11 11.61 10.22
C ALA A 4 9.92 11.38 9.27
N ALA A 5 9.53 12.42 8.52
CA ALA A 5 8.49 12.32 7.50
C ALA A 5 8.95 11.47 6.29
N SER A 6 10.22 11.60 5.88
CA SER A 6 10.82 10.81 4.80
C SER A 6 10.93 9.32 5.15
N ARG A 7 11.35 8.99 6.39
CA ARG A 7 11.37 7.58 6.87
C ARG A 7 9.99 6.96 6.92
N LEU A 8 8.99 7.68 7.42
CA LEU A 8 7.63 7.17 7.51
C LEU A 8 7.06 6.88 6.12
N ARG A 9 7.35 7.76 5.15
CA ARG A 9 6.93 7.57 3.75
C ARG A 9 7.58 6.34 3.14
N MET A 10 8.89 6.15 3.34
CA MET A 10 9.63 4.99 2.85
C MET A 10 9.10 3.68 3.43
N GLN A 11 8.76 3.65 4.73
CA GLN A 11 8.18 2.48 5.40
C GLN A 11 6.79 2.11 4.87
N VAL A 12 5.98 3.10 4.48
CA VAL A 12 4.63 2.83 3.94
C VAL A 12 4.68 2.53 2.44
N ASP A 13 5.67 3.06 1.72
CA ASP A 13 5.89 2.72 0.32
C ASP A 13 6.43 1.30 0.13
N SER A 14 7.16 0.77 1.13
CA SER A 14 7.60 -0.62 1.16
C SER A 14 6.47 -1.58 1.55
N LYS A 15 6.53 -2.78 0.97
CA LYS A 15 5.62 -3.87 1.30
C LYS A 15 5.83 -4.31 2.76
N PRO A 16 4.77 -4.59 3.54
CA PRO A 16 4.92 -5.11 4.90
C PRO A 16 5.67 -6.44 4.92
N GLU A 17 6.58 -6.61 5.89
CA GLU A 17 7.36 -7.85 6.04
C GLU A 17 6.47 -9.09 6.21
N GLU A 18 5.39 -8.97 7.00
CA GLU A 18 4.37 -10.00 7.16
C GLU A 18 3.73 -10.42 5.82
N LEU A 19 3.46 -9.47 4.92
CA LEU A 19 2.93 -9.77 3.58
C LEU A 19 3.98 -10.40 2.66
N ASP A 20 5.26 -10.06 2.84
CA ASP A 20 6.36 -10.73 2.14
C ASP A 20 6.55 -12.18 2.60
N GLU A 21 6.41 -12.44 3.90
CA GLU A 21 6.46 -13.79 4.46
C GLU A 21 5.28 -14.65 3.97
N LEU A 22 4.06 -14.10 3.99
CA LEU A 22 2.87 -14.76 3.46
C LEU A 22 3.04 -15.12 1.98
N ASP A 23 3.47 -14.19 1.13
CA ASP A 23 3.68 -14.43 -0.30
C ASP A 23 4.71 -15.54 -0.56
N ARG A 24 5.82 -15.54 0.19
CA ARG A 24 6.84 -16.59 0.09
C ARG A 24 6.29 -17.94 0.49
N ARG A 25 5.51 -17.99 1.58
CA ARG A 25 4.89 -19.23 2.06
C ARG A 25 3.86 -19.76 1.05
N ILE A 26 2.98 -18.92 0.54
CA ILE A 26 2.01 -19.26 -0.51
C ILE A 26 2.73 -19.81 -1.74
N MET A 27 3.81 -19.16 -2.18
CA MET A 27 4.60 -19.63 -3.33
C MET A 27 5.16 -21.04 -3.11
N GLN A 28 5.76 -21.31 -1.94
CA GLN A 28 6.28 -22.63 -1.60
C GLN A 28 5.18 -23.70 -1.62
N LEU A 29 4.02 -23.39 -1.03
CA LEU A 29 2.88 -24.31 -1.01
C LEU A 29 2.30 -24.54 -2.41
N LYS A 30 2.25 -23.52 -3.27
CA LYS A 30 1.86 -23.69 -4.69
C LYS A 30 2.79 -24.65 -5.42
N ILE A 31 4.11 -24.55 -5.19
CA ILE A 31 5.09 -25.46 -5.79
C ILE A 31 4.86 -26.89 -5.27
N GLU A 32 4.69 -27.06 -3.97
CA GLU A 32 4.40 -28.37 -3.36
C GLU A 32 3.08 -28.96 -3.90
N ARG A 33 2.04 -28.15 -4.06
CA ARG A 33 0.76 -28.54 -4.67
C ARG A 33 0.96 -29.13 -6.06
N GLU A 34 1.73 -28.47 -6.91
CA GLU A 34 2.01 -28.94 -8.28
C GLU A 34 2.87 -30.21 -8.31
N ALA A 35 3.68 -30.44 -7.28
CA ALA A 35 4.39 -31.71 -7.11
C ALA A 35 3.41 -32.83 -6.69
N LEU A 36 2.58 -32.59 -5.67
CA LEU A 36 1.62 -33.58 -5.17
C LEU A 36 0.58 -34.00 -6.21
N LYS A 37 0.18 -33.10 -7.13
CA LYS A 37 -0.71 -33.44 -8.25
C LYS A 37 -0.17 -34.50 -9.22
N LYS A 38 1.14 -34.77 -9.19
CA LYS A 38 1.78 -35.80 -10.04
C LYS A 38 1.84 -37.16 -9.36
N GLU A 39 1.60 -37.21 -8.05
CA GLU A 39 1.59 -38.43 -7.27
C GLU A 39 0.22 -39.12 -7.39
N THR A 40 0.19 -40.44 -7.17
CA THR A 40 -1.03 -41.26 -7.35
C THR A 40 -1.42 -42.04 -6.11
N ASP A 41 -0.64 -41.97 -5.04
CA ASP A 41 -0.93 -42.65 -3.79
C ASP A 41 -1.93 -41.87 -2.92
N ALA A 42 -2.64 -42.60 -2.06
CA ALA A 42 -3.67 -42.04 -1.20
C ALA A 42 -3.13 -41.01 -0.19
N ALA A 43 -1.89 -41.20 0.31
CA ALA A 43 -1.31 -40.26 1.27
C ALA A 43 -1.01 -38.91 0.62
N SER A 44 -0.57 -38.90 -0.64
CA SER A 44 -0.38 -37.67 -1.41
C SER A 44 -1.69 -36.94 -1.69
N ALA A 45 -2.79 -37.66 -1.97
CA ALA A 45 -4.12 -37.06 -2.15
C ALA A 45 -4.66 -36.40 -0.87
N ASP A 46 -4.50 -37.08 0.28
CA ASP A 46 -4.88 -36.52 1.59
C ASP A 46 -4.04 -35.27 1.92
N ARG A 47 -2.73 -35.30 1.65
CA ARG A 47 -1.85 -34.15 1.84
C ARG A 47 -2.22 -32.99 0.93
N LEU A 48 -2.53 -33.25 -0.34
CA LEU A 48 -2.97 -32.24 -1.30
C LEU A 48 -4.22 -31.50 -0.80
N THR A 49 -5.21 -32.23 -0.30
CA THR A 49 -6.46 -31.64 0.22
C THR A 49 -6.19 -30.69 1.40
N ARG A 50 -5.34 -31.10 2.34
CA ARG A 50 -4.95 -30.26 3.48
C ARG A 50 -4.18 -29.02 3.04
N LEU A 51 -3.25 -29.21 2.10
CA LEU A 51 -2.45 -28.12 1.55
C LEU A 51 -3.33 -27.10 0.83
N GLU A 52 -4.31 -27.52 0.03
CA GLU A 52 -5.23 -26.61 -0.66
C GLU A 52 -6.05 -25.78 0.33
N THR A 53 -6.45 -26.37 1.45
CA THR A 53 -7.15 -25.65 2.53
C THR A 53 -6.24 -24.60 3.19
N GLU A 54 -4.99 -24.96 3.50
CA GLU A 54 -3.98 -24.03 4.03
C GLU A 54 -3.72 -22.90 3.02
N LEU A 55 -3.61 -23.23 1.74
CA LEU A 55 -3.36 -22.27 0.66
C LEU A 55 -4.46 -21.20 0.60
N THR A 56 -5.73 -21.63 0.58
CA THR A 56 -6.86 -20.71 0.54
C THR A 56 -6.87 -19.79 1.75
N SER A 57 -6.63 -20.32 2.96
CA SER A 57 -6.57 -19.49 4.17
C SER A 57 -5.47 -18.43 4.10
N LEU A 58 -4.28 -18.80 3.62
CA LEU A 58 -3.15 -17.87 3.51
C LEU A 58 -3.36 -16.84 2.41
N GLU A 59 -3.95 -17.24 1.28
CA GLU A 59 -4.30 -16.32 0.19
C GLU A 59 -5.34 -15.27 0.64
N GLU A 60 -6.36 -15.68 1.39
CA GLU A 60 -7.35 -14.75 1.97
C GLU A 60 -6.71 -13.76 2.95
N GLU A 61 -5.77 -14.22 3.78
CA GLU A 61 -5.02 -13.38 4.70
C GLU A 61 -4.12 -12.38 3.96
N ALA A 62 -3.38 -12.85 2.96
CA ALA A 62 -2.52 -12.01 2.13
C ALA A 62 -3.34 -10.95 1.36
N ASP A 63 -4.49 -11.32 0.82
CA ASP A 63 -5.39 -10.39 0.12
C ASP A 63 -5.93 -9.32 1.07
N ALA A 64 -6.36 -9.70 2.27
CA ALA A 64 -6.83 -8.76 3.28
C ALA A 64 -5.74 -7.77 3.71
N LEU A 65 -4.51 -8.26 3.95
CA LEU A 65 -3.39 -7.43 4.34
C LEU A 65 -2.94 -6.51 3.19
N THR A 66 -2.94 -7.02 1.96
CA THR A 66 -2.66 -6.24 0.75
C THR A 66 -3.68 -5.10 0.59
N ALA A 67 -4.97 -5.39 0.75
CA ALA A 67 -6.02 -4.37 0.64
C ALA A 67 -5.85 -3.26 1.67
N ARG A 68 -5.52 -3.61 2.92
CA ARG A 68 -5.23 -2.64 3.99
C ARG A 68 -4.02 -1.78 3.65
N TRP A 69 -2.92 -2.40 3.23
CA TRP A 69 -1.69 -1.69 2.88
C TRP A 69 -1.92 -0.70 1.72
N GLN A 70 -2.62 -1.12 0.66
CA GLN A 70 -2.95 -0.24 -0.46
C GLN A 70 -3.83 0.94 -0.03
N ALA A 71 -4.80 0.72 0.85
CA ALA A 71 -5.64 1.79 1.37
C ALA A 71 -4.83 2.82 2.18
N GLU A 72 -3.90 2.38 3.02
CA GLU A 72 -3.01 3.28 3.78
C GLU A 72 -2.07 4.07 2.85
N LYS A 73 -1.51 3.42 1.84
CA LYS A 73 -0.67 4.08 0.83
C LYS A 73 -1.44 5.17 0.08
N GLN A 74 -2.68 4.89 -0.32
CA GLN A 74 -3.54 5.87 -0.97
C GLN A 74 -3.85 7.08 -0.07
N LYS A 75 -4.17 6.84 1.21
CA LYS A 75 -4.43 7.94 2.18
C LYS A 75 -3.23 8.86 2.33
N LEU A 76 -2.01 8.30 2.42
CA LEU A 76 -0.80 9.11 2.52
C LEU A 76 -0.49 9.87 1.22
N GLY A 77 -0.72 9.24 0.06
CA GLY A 77 -0.62 9.91 -1.23
C GLY A 77 -1.53 11.14 -1.30
N LEU A 78 -2.81 10.97 -0.96
CA LEU A 78 -3.79 12.06 -0.91
C LEU A 78 -3.37 13.17 0.06
N ALA A 79 -2.93 12.82 1.27
CA ALA A 79 -2.50 13.80 2.27
C ALA A 79 -1.29 14.61 1.79
N ALA A 80 -0.34 13.96 1.11
CA ALA A 80 0.81 14.64 0.54
C ALA A 80 0.43 15.58 -0.62
N ASP A 81 -0.50 15.16 -1.49
CA ASP A 81 -0.99 16.00 -2.57
C ASP A 81 -1.77 17.22 -2.07
N LEU A 82 -2.64 17.04 -1.08
CA LEU A 82 -3.37 18.14 -0.43
C LEU A 82 -2.41 19.14 0.22
N LYS A 83 -1.36 18.65 0.89
CA LYS A 83 -0.32 19.52 1.46
C LYS A 83 0.40 20.32 0.38
N ARG A 84 0.76 19.67 -0.74
CA ARG A 84 1.40 20.34 -1.87
C ARG A 84 0.51 21.45 -2.45
N GLN A 85 -0.76 21.16 -2.69
CA GLN A 85 -1.73 22.15 -3.20
C GLN A 85 -1.90 23.32 -2.23
N LEU A 86 -1.94 23.06 -0.92
CA LEU A 86 -2.02 24.10 0.10
C LEU A 86 -0.77 24.99 0.12
N ASP A 87 0.42 24.41 0.01
CA ASP A 87 1.67 25.15 -0.01
C ASP A 87 1.82 25.97 -1.32
N GLU A 88 1.35 25.44 -2.45
CA GLU A 88 1.24 26.17 -3.74
C GLU A 88 0.31 27.39 -3.60
N ALA A 89 -0.92 27.19 -3.11
CA ALA A 89 -1.89 28.27 -2.91
C ALA A 89 -1.38 29.36 -1.96
N ARG A 90 -0.70 28.97 -0.87
CA ARG A 90 -0.07 29.93 0.07
C ARG A 90 1.02 30.75 -0.59
N ASN A 91 1.83 30.12 -1.46
CA ASN A 91 2.88 30.83 -2.19
C ASN A 91 2.27 31.79 -3.22
N GLU A 92 1.25 31.37 -3.97
CA GLU A 92 0.52 32.24 -4.90
C GLU A 92 -0.10 33.45 -4.19
N LEU A 93 -0.71 33.23 -3.03
CA LEU A 93 -1.24 34.31 -2.20
C LEU A 93 -0.15 35.31 -1.79
N ALA A 94 1.01 34.81 -1.33
CA ALA A 94 2.12 35.65 -0.92
C ALA A 94 2.70 36.46 -2.10
N ILE A 95 2.74 35.88 -3.31
CA ILE A 95 3.15 36.56 -4.54
C ILE A 95 2.15 37.66 -4.91
N ALA A 96 0.86 37.34 -4.96
CA ALA A 96 -0.20 38.30 -5.29
C ALA A 96 -0.21 39.49 -4.32
N GLN A 97 -0.04 39.24 -3.02
CA GLN A 97 0.08 40.28 -2.00
C GLN A 97 1.30 41.19 -2.24
N ARG A 98 2.47 40.63 -2.58
CA ARG A 98 3.68 41.42 -2.87
C ARG A 98 3.56 42.25 -4.15
N GLN A 99 2.83 41.76 -5.13
CA GLN A 99 2.60 42.44 -6.41
C GLN A 99 1.47 43.48 -6.34
N GLY A 100 0.74 43.57 -5.22
CA GLY A 100 -0.40 44.46 -5.06
C GLY A 100 -1.66 43.98 -5.80
N GLU A 101 -1.71 42.71 -6.21
CA GLU A 101 -2.87 42.09 -6.85
C GLU A 101 -3.94 41.71 -5.81
N PHE A 102 -4.47 42.70 -5.10
CA PHE A 102 -5.33 42.47 -3.93
C PHE A 102 -6.65 41.76 -4.26
N GLN A 103 -7.17 41.92 -5.49
CA GLN A 103 -8.36 41.18 -5.95
C GLN A 103 -8.06 39.67 -6.03
N ARG A 104 -6.95 39.30 -6.68
CA ARG A 104 -6.49 37.91 -6.78
C ARG A 104 -6.12 37.32 -5.41
N ALA A 105 -5.49 38.11 -4.54
CA ALA A 105 -5.19 37.70 -3.17
C ALA A 105 -6.46 37.44 -2.35
N GLY A 106 -7.51 38.25 -2.55
CA GLY A 106 -8.81 38.04 -1.91
C GLY A 106 -9.50 36.75 -2.36
N GLU A 107 -9.42 36.42 -3.65
CA GLU A 107 -9.93 35.16 -4.20
C GLU A 107 -9.17 33.94 -3.66
N LEU A 108 -7.83 34.00 -3.61
CA LEU A 108 -6.98 32.92 -3.10
C LEU A 108 -7.07 32.70 -1.58
N ALA A 109 -7.38 33.74 -0.80
CA ALA A 109 -7.51 33.62 0.66
C ALA A 109 -8.86 33.04 1.11
N MET A 110 -9.86 33.04 0.23
CA MET A 110 -11.22 32.59 0.50
C MET A 110 -11.54 31.23 -0.15
N ALA A 111 -10.67 30.73 -1.04
CA ALA A 111 -10.72 29.41 -1.66
C ALA A 111 -10.03 28.35 -0.80
#